data_AF-A0A1A3Q5W3-F1
#
_entry.id   AF-A0A1A3Q5W3-F1
#
_cell.length_a   1.000
_cell.length_b   1.000
_cell.length_c   1.000
_cell.angle_alpha   90.00
_cell.angle_beta   90.00
_cell.angle_gamma   90.00
#
_symmetry.space_group_name_H-M   'P 1'
#
loop_
_entity.id
_entity.type
_entity.pdbx_description
1 polymer ?
#
loop_
_entity_poly.entity_id
_entity_poly.type
_entity_poly.pdbx_seq_one_letter_code
_entity_poly.pdbx_strand_id
1 'polypeptide(L)'
;MPTCLYLFGTWEPDLAAFLRRRLRPGDTFVDVGANIGCLSALASTLVGPRGTVVAIEPSPSVIAELHETLDRNGLTNVRLVTAAVSDRDQELRLFSGPMRNTGMTTTVARTGLREDGRVRAATLGALVTPEELRTAQVIKIDVEGAEDRVLAGMVASLDALAPDAELVVELSPRWWSDSELLPIDVLRPFLERGFHIYLLPNDYAVARYLWPRDVGAPQRLRDLVVLSQRVERLDVVLSRIDADAL
;
A
#
# COMPACT_ATOMS: atom_id res chain seq x y z
N MET A 1 12.79 -10.34 -2.76
CA MET A 1 12.80 -9.28 -1.73
C MET A 1 14.23 -8.88 -1.34
N PRO A 2 15.01 -9.62 -0.52
CA PRO A 2 16.27 -9.09 0.03
C PRO A 2 17.39 -8.84 -1.01
N THR A 3 17.41 -9.60 -2.11
CA THR A 3 18.48 -9.49 -3.12
C THR A 3 18.48 -8.15 -3.86
N CYS A 4 17.31 -7.60 -4.22
CA CYS A 4 17.26 -6.33 -4.94
C CYS A 4 17.63 -5.15 -4.03
N LEU A 5 17.16 -5.16 -2.78
CA LEU A 5 17.55 -4.14 -1.80
C LEU A 5 19.06 -4.19 -1.53
N TYR A 6 19.63 -5.39 -1.37
CA TYR A 6 21.06 -5.57 -1.15
C TYR A 6 21.92 -5.13 -2.35
N LEU A 7 21.52 -5.47 -3.58
CA LEU A 7 22.29 -5.18 -4.79
C LEU A 7 22.11 -3.76 -5.31
N PHE A 8 20.90 -3.18 -5.17
CA PHE A 8 20.53 -1.93 -5.81
C PHE A 8 20.19 -0.80 -4.83
N GLY A 9 20.12 -1.09 -3.53
CA GLY A 9 19.83 -0.10 -2.48
C GLY A 9 18.41 0.47 -2.50
N THR A 10 17.49 -0.14 -3.27
CA THR A 10 16.10 0.28 -3.36
C THR A 10 15.17 -0.90 -3.58
N TRP A 11 13.92 -0.75 -3.14
CA TRP A 11 12.80 -1.63 -3.43
C TRP A 11 11.74 -0.81 -4.17
N GLU A 12 11.07 -1.40 -5.17
CA GLU A 12 10.07 -0.73 -6.04
C GLU A 12 10.49 0.68 -6.48
N PRO A 13 11.46 0.79 -7.41
CA PRO A 13 12.08 2.07 -7.78
C PRO A 13 11.07 3.16 -8.15
N ASP A 14 10.02 2.81 -8.89
CA ASP A 14 8.99 3.75 -9.34
C ASP A 14 8.12 4.26 -8.19
N LEU A 15 7.69 3.39 -7.27
CA LEU A 15 6.98 3.80 -6.06
C LEU A 15 7.88 4.62 -5.13
N ALA A 16 9.12 4.17 -4.90
CA ALA A 16 10.08 4.90 -4.09
C ALA A 16 10.38 6.30 -4.68
N ALA A 17 10.41 6.45 -6.00
CA ALA A 17 10.54 7.74 -6.67
C ALA A 17 9.29 8.60 -6.52
N PHE A 18 8.11 8.01 -6.65
CA PHE A 18 6.84 8.69 -6.40
C PHE A 18 6.77 9.24 -4.97
N LEU A 19 7.10 8.42 -3.96
CA LEU A 19 7.15 8.87 -2.55
C LEU A 19 8.11 10.03 -2.35
N ARG A 20 9.31 10.00 -2.97
CA ARG A 20 10.27 11.12 -2.91
C ARG A 20 9.72 12.41 -3.54
N ARG A 21 8.90 12.30 -4.58
CA ARG A 21 8.26 13.46 -5.22
C ARG A 21 7.10 14.01 -4.40
N ARG A 22 6.43 13.19 -3.59
CA ARG A 22 5.19 13.56 -2.88
C ARG A 22 5.36 13.90 -1.42
N LEU A 23 6.08 13.09 -0.66
CA LEU A 23 6.26 13.32 0.77
C LEU A 23 7.16 14.53 1.04
N ARG A 24 6.80 15.29 2.06
CA ARG A 24 7.49 16.47 2.58
C ARG A 24 7.68 16.36 4.09
N PRO A 25 8.66 17.10 4.66
CA PRO A 25 8.86 17.11 6.09
C PRO A 25 7.61 17.58 6.86
N GLY A 26 7.13 16.77 7.80
CA GLY A 26 5.91 17.02 8.58
C GLY A 26 4.67 16.27 8.12
N ASP A 27 4.72 15.61 6.96
CA ASP A 27 3.59 14.82 6.45
C ASP A 27 3.39 13.52 7.23
N THR A 28 2.20 12.93 7.06
CA THR A 28 1.96 11.53 7.42
C THR A 28 2.02 10.64 6.17
N PHE A 29 2.68 9.48 6.30
CA PHE A 29 2.62 8.38 5.34
C PHE A 29 1.94 7.18 6.02
N VAL A 30 0.93 6.59 5.38
CA VAL A 30 0.27 5.38 5.89
C VAL A 30 0.62 4.21 4.97
N ASP A 31 1.23 3.16 5.52
CA ASP A 31 1.72 1.99 4.79
C ASP A 31 0.87 0.77 5.18
N VAL A 32 -0.18 0.48 4.38
CA VAL A 32 -1.06 -0.67 4.59
C VAL A 32 -0.47 -1.89 3.88
N GLY A 33 -0.05 -2.88 4.67
CA GLY A 33 0.76 -4.00 4.19
C GLY A 33 2.25 -3.62 4.17
N ALA A 34 2.73 -3.09 5.29
CA ALA A 34 4.09 -2.55 5.40
C ALA A 34 5.20 -3.61 5.21
N ASN A 35 4.86 -4.91 5.28
CA ASN A 35 5.80 -6.02 5.16
C ASN A 35 7.00 -5.83 6.12
N ILE A 36 8.24 -6.07 5.69
CA ILE A 36 9.45 -5.83 6.50
C ILE A 36 9.82 -4.36 6.66
N GLY A 37 8.96 -3.42 6.23
CA GLY A 37 9.12 -1.99 6.50
C GLY A 37 10.07 -1.24 5.58
N CYS A 38 10.42 -1.76 4.39
CA CYS A 38 11.35 -1.07 3.47
C CYS A 38 10.85 0.32 3.04
N LEU A 39 9.59 0.43 2.62
CA LEU A 39 9.00 1.71 2.20
C LEU A 39 8.66 2.59 3.41
N SER A 40 8.19 2.01 4.51
CA SER A 40 8.04 2.70 5.80
C SER A 40 9.35 3.37 6.25
N ALA A 41 10.49 2.69 6.12
CA ALA A 41 11.79 3.26 6.47
C ALA A 41 12.19 4.42 5.54
N LEU A 42 11.98 4.27 4.22
CA LEU A 42 12.18 5.37 3.27
C LEU A 42 11.29 6.57 3.64
N ALA A 43 10.00 6.36 3.80
CA ALA A 43 9.03 7.41 4.09
C ALA A 43 9.36 8.13 5.40
N SER A 44 9.79 7.41 6.44
CA SER A 44 10.22 7.97 7.72
C SER A 44 11.31 9.03 7.56
N THR A 45 12.28 8.78 6.67
CA THR A 45 13.33 9.77 6.36
C THR A 45 12.81 10.97 5.57
N LEU A 46 11.85 10.76 4.66
CA LEU A 46 11.28 11.82 3.81
C LEU A 46 10.39 12.79 4.59
N VAL A 47 9.54 12.26 5.47
CA VAL A 47 8.67 13.06 6.33
C VAL A 47 9.41 13.67 7.52
N GLY A 48 10.60 13.16 7.83
CA GLY A 48 11.49 13.70 8.86
C GLY A 48 10.91 13.62 10.28
N PRO A 49 11.63 14.17 11.29
CA PRO A 49 11.32 13.95 12.70
C PRO A 49 10.00 14.61 13.18
N ARG A 50 9.39 15.46 12.36
CA ARG A 50 8.09 16.09 12.65
C ARG A 50 6.92 15.44 11.91
N GLY A 51 7.20 14.59 10.93
CA GLY A 51 6.19 13.79 10.25
C GLY A 51 6.03 12.43 10.92
N THR A 52 5.07 11.66 10.44
CA THR A 52 4.68 10.37 11.02
C THR A 52 4.59 9.31 9.94
N VAL A 53 5.04 8.09 10.22
CA VAL A 53 4.72 6.92 9.41
C VAL A 53 3.82 6.00 10.22
N VAL A 54 2.68 5.61 9.68
CA VAL A 54 1.81 4.58 10.25
C VAL A 54 2.01 3.30 9.45
N ALA A 55 2.82 2.38 9.99
CA ALA A 55 3.09 1.10 9.35
C ALA A 55 2.10 0.05 9.86
N ILE A 56 1.27 -0.51 8.98
CA ILE A 56 0.22 -1.47 9.33
C ILE A 56 0.59 -2.83 8.72
N GLU A 57 0.86 -3.81 9.58
CA GLU A 57 1.23 -5.17 9.17
C GLU A 57 0.56 -6.19 10.10
N PRO A 58 -0.24 -7.14 9.58
CA PRO A 58 -0.89 -8.15 10.40
C PRO A 58 0.01 -9.32 10.82
N SER A 59 1.05 -9.67 10.05
CA SER A 59 1.77 -10.93 10.23
C SER A 59 2.75 -10.92 11.40
N PRO A 60 2.59 -11.78 12.42
CA PRO A 60 3.50 -11.81 13.56
C PRO A 60 4.96 -12.10 13.19
N SER A 61 5.19 -12.94 12.17
CA SER A 61 6.55 -13.26 11.70
C SER A 61 7.21 -12.06 11.03
N VAL A 62 6.45 -11.30 10.24
CA VAL A 62 6.93 -10.11 9.53
C VAL A 62 7.06 -8.92 10.48
N ILE A 63 6.18 -8.78 11.47
CA ILE A 63 6.24 -7.74 12.52
C ILE A 63 7.60 -7.76 13.22
N ALA A 64 8.16 -8.93 13.50
CA ALA A 64 9.48 -9.04 14.12
C ALA A 64 10.59 -8.46 13.22
N GLU A 65 10.56 -8.77 11.92
CA GLU A 65 11.51 -8.25 10.93
C GLU A 65 11.32 -6.74 10.68
N LEU A 66 10.07 -6.26 10.69
CA LEU A 66 9.77 -4.84 10.59
C LEU A 66 10.29 -4.09 11.81
N HIS A 67 10.05 -4.59 13.03
CA HIS A 67 10.61 -4.00 14.25
C HIS A 67 12.13 -3.90 14.19
N GLU A 68 12.81 -4.97 13.78
CA GLU A 68 14.25 -4.96 13.59
C GLU A 68 14.70 -3.92 12.55
N THR A 69 13.94 -3.76 11.46
CA THR A 69 14.20 -2.72 10.45
C THR A 69 14.08 -1.32 11.05
N LEU A 70 13.04 -1.05 11.87
CA LEU A 70 12.87 0.25 12.52
C LEU A 70 14.01 0.54 13.52
N ASP A 71 14.34 -0.44 14.35
CA ASP A 71 15.37 -0.32 15.39
C ASP A 71 16.76 -0.12 14.80
N ARG A 72 17.14 -0.91 13.78
CA ARG A 72 18.44 -0.81 13.10
C ARG A 72 18.65 0.54 12.42
N ASN A 73 17.57 1.17 11.95
CA ASN A 73 17.62 2.48 11.31
C ASN A 73 17.38 3.64 12.31
N GLY A 74 17.14 3.36 13.59
CA GLY A 74 16.91 4.37 14.62
C GLY A 74 15.66 5.22 14.36
N LEU A 75 14.63 4.64 13.75
CA LEU A 75 13.45 5.38 13.31
C LEU A 75 12.47 5.56 14.47
N THR A 76 12.31 6.80 14.93
CA THR A 76 11.48 7.15 16.10
C THR A 76 10.11 7.72 15.74
N ASN A 77 9.87 8.01 14.47
CA ASN A 77 8.63 8.59 13.95
C ASN A 77 7.74 7.57 13.22
N VAL A 78 7.94 6.27 13.49
CA VAL A 78 7.13 5.19 12.90
C VAL A 78 6.27 4.55 13.99
N ARG A 79 4.95 4.59 13.79
CA ARG A 79 3.97 3.89 14.62
C ARG A 79 3.60 2.57 13.95
N LEU A 80 3.98 1.46 14.57
CA LEU A 80 3.59 0.13 14.12
C LEU A 80 2.18 -0.23 14.62
N VAL A 81 1.35 -0.76 13.73
CA VAL A 81 0.01 -1.26 14.00
C VAL A 81 -0.08 -2.71 13.59
N THR A 82 -0.26 -3.58 14.58
CA THR A 82 -0.35 -5.04 14.39
C THR A 82 -1.78 -5.47 14.12
N ALA A 83 -2.31 -5.12 12.94
CA ALA A 83 -3.66 -5.44 12.51
C ALA A 83 -3.76 -5.51 10.99
N ALA A 84 -4.77 -6.21 10.47
CA ALA A 84 -5.16 -6.12 9.07
C ALA A 84 -6.14 -4.96 8.87
N VAL A 85 -6.12 -4.32 7.71
CA VAL A 85 -7.16 -3.38 7.30
C VAL A 85 -8.26 -4.15 6.57
N SER A 86 -9.53 -3.84 6.86
CA SER A 86 -10.71 -4.46 6.25
C SER A 86 -11.87 -3.45 6.19
N ASP A 87 -13.00 -3.90 5.67
CA ASP A 87 -14.30 -3.23 5.66
C ASP A 87 -14.99 -3.11 7.03
N ARG A 88 -14.57 -3.88 8.03
CA ARG A 88 -15.16 -3.91 9.38
C ARG A 88 -14.24 -4.53 10.43
N ASP A 89 -14.61 -4.34 11.70
CA ASP A 89 -13.97 -5.01 12.83
C ASP A 89 -14.31 -6.50 12.83
N GLN A 90 -13.28 -7.34 12.73
CA GLN A 90 -13.41 -8.79 12.74
C GLN A 90 -12.08 -9.46 13.06
N GLU A 91 -12.11 -10.77 13.23
CA GLU A 91 -10.90 -11.60 13.25
C GLU A 91 -10.76 -12.28 11.89
N LEU A 92 -9.60 -12.14 11.26
CA LEU A 92 -9.28 -12.78 9.99
C LEU A 92 -8.25 -13.87 10.18
N ARG A 93 -8.33 -14.91 9.34
CA ARG A 93 -7.25 -15.89 9.22
C ARG A 93 -6.17 -15.33 8.31
N LEU A 94 -4.93 -15.47 8.73
CA LEU A 94 -3.76 -15.05 7.98
C LEU A 94 -3.12 -16.27 7.32
N PHE A 95 -2.74 -16.12 6.06
CA PHE A 95 -2.08 -17.16 5.29
C PHE A 95 -0.77 -16.62 4.73
N SER A 96 0.31 -17.39 4.91
CA SER A 96 1.63 -17.04 4.40
C SER A 96 2.06 -17.99 3.29
N GLY A 97 2.77 -17.42 2.31
CA GLY A 97 3.45 -18.19 1.27
C GLY A 97 4.55 -19.10 1.82
N PRO A 98 5.04 -20.08 1.02
CA PRO A 98 6.19 -20.89 1.40
C PRO A 98 7.39 -20.00 1.76
N MET A 99 8.17 -20.42 2.78
CA MET A 99 9.31 -19.77 3.48
C MET A 99 10.39 -19.03 2.64
N ARG A 100 10.29 -18.93 1.31
CA ARG A 100 11.23 -18.22 0.42
C ARG A 100 10.61 -17.06 -0.37
N ASN A 101 9.31 -16.83 -0.27
CA ASN A 101 8.63 -15.65 -0.82
C ASN A 101 7.99 -14.83 0.32
N THR A 102 8.80 -14.13 1.12
CA THR A 102 8.35 -13.22 2.20
C THR A 102 7.51 -12.03 1.71
N GLY A 103 7.36 -11.85 0.39
CA GLY A 103 6.47 -10.87 -0.22
C GLY A 103 5.01 -11.31 -0.39
N MET A 104 4.61 -12.49 0.11
CA MET A 104 3.21 -12.96 0.01
C MET A 104 2.64 -13.34 1.38
N THR A 105 2.26 -12.34 2.16
CA THR A 105 1.33 -12.51 3.29
C THR A 105 -0.05 -12.08 2.77
N THR A 106 -1.07 -12.92 2.93
CA THR A 106 -2.43 -12.59 2.48
C THR A 106 -3.48 -13.06 3.48
N THR A 107 -4.59 -12.34 3.61
CA THR A 107 -5.76 -12.79 4.39
C THR A 107 -6.69 -13.70 3.58
N VAL A 108 -6.34 -14.00 2.32
CA VAL A 108 -7.12 -14.86 1.43
C VAL A 108 -6.55 -16.27 1.44
N ALA A 109 -7.37 -17.26 1.80
CA ALA A 109 -6.97 -18.66 1.76
C ALA A 109 -6.67 -19.09 0.32
N ARG A 110 -5.50 -19.71 0.08
CA ARG A 110 -5.15 -20.30 -1.23
C ARG A 110 -4.45 -21.64 -1.06
N THR A 111 -4.55 -22.46 -2.09
CA THR A 111 -3.86 -23.76 -2.18
C THR A 111 -2.34 -23.55 -2.08
N GLY A 112 -1.70 -24.18 -1.09
CA GLY A 112 -0.26 -24.07 -0.87
C GLY A 112 0.19 -22.96 0.09
N LEU A 113 -0.74 -22.17 0.64
CA LEU A 113 -0.45 -21.26 1.75
C LEU A 113 -0.66 -21.97 3.09
N ARG A 114 0.14 -21.59 4.09
CA ARG A 114 -0.01 -22.07 5.47
C ARG A 114 -0.82 -21.07 6.28
N GLU A 115 -1.84 -21.55 6.99
CA GLU A 115 -2.51 -20.72 8.01
C GLU A 115 -1.49 -20.42 9.11
N ASP A 116 -1.11 -19.15 9.23
CA ASP A 116 -0.08 -18.68 10.17
C ASP A 116 -0.70 -18.11 11.45
N GLY A 117 -2.01 -17.88 11.46
CA GLY A 117 -2.75 -17.55 12.67
C GLY A 117 -4.03 -16.76 12.41
N ARG A 118 -4.55 -16.18 13.50
CA ARG A 118 -5.69 -15.26 13.50
C ARG A 118 -5.22 -13.89 13.91
N VAL A 119 -5.68 -12.87 13.19
CA VAL A 119 -5.29 -11.48 13.38
C VAL A 119 -6.52 -10.60 13.50
N ARG A 120 -6.42 -9.56 14.32
CA ARG A 120 -7.44 -8.50 14.36
C ARG A 120 -7.45 -7.79 13.00
N ALA A 121 -8.64 -7.55 12.48
CA ALA A 121 -8.88 -6.69 11.34
C ALA A 121 -9.86 -5.57 11.72
N ALA A 122 -9.68 -4.38 11.15
CA ALA A 122 -10.50 -3.21 11.41
C ALA A 122 -10.47 -2.25 10.20
N THR A 123 -11.35 -1.25 10.18
CA THR A 123 -11.31 -0.21 9.14
C THR A 123 -10.06 0.67 9.28
N LEU A 124 -9.61 1.27 8.17
CA LEU A 124 -8.45 2.16 8.20
C LEU A 124 -8.65 3.30 9.21
N GLY A 125 -9.84 3.91 9.21
CA GLY A 125 -10.18 4.98 10.14
C GLY A 125 -10.29 4.56 11.61
N ALA A 126 -10.37 3.26 11.92
CA ALA A 126 -10.29 2.75 13.28
C ALA A 126 -8.83 2.49 13.74
N LEU A 127 -7.91 2.29 12.80
CA LEU A 127 -6.49 1.98 13.05
C LEU A 127 -5.57 3.21 12.97
N VAL A 128 -6.03 4.25 12.26
CA VAL A 128 -5.34 5.52 12.06
C VAL A 128 -6.09 6.61 12.82
N THR A 129 -5.36 7.45 13.55
CA THR A 129 -5.99 8.55 14.30
C THR A 129 -6.54 9.63 13.36
N PRO A 130 -7.52 10.44 13.78
CA PRO A 130 -8.03 11.54 12.96
C PRO A 130 -6.94 12.55 12.56
N GLU A 131 -5.93 12.76 13.40
CA GLU A 131 -4.82 13.67 13.09
C GLU A 131 -3.88 13.10 12.01
N GLU A 132 -3.56 11.81 12.09
CA GLU A 132 -2.76 11.12 11.08
C GLU A 132 -3.48 11.07 9.74
N LEU A 133 -4.80 10.79 9.71
CA LEU A 133 -5.58 10.82 8.46
C LEU A 133 -5.59 12.21 7.82
N ARG A 134 -5.76 13.26 8.63
CA ARG A 134 -5.82 14.65 8.15
C ARG A 134 -4.49 15.14 7.60
N THR A 135 -3.37 14.59 8.06
CA THR A 135 -2.03 14.94 7.60
C THR A 135 -1.43 13.90 6.64
N ALA A 136 -2.18 12.82 6.32
CA ALA A 136 -1.73 11.79 5.41
C ALA A 136 -1.67 12.34 3.97
N GLN A 137 -0.46 12.51 3.45
CA GLN A 137 -0.23 12.93 2.08
C GLN A 137 -0.22 11.75 1.12
N VAL A 138 0.29 10.60 1.57
CA VAL A 138 0.24 9.36 0.79
C VAL A 138 -0.23 8.21 1.67
N ILE A 139 -1.19 7.43 1.17
CA ILE A 139 -1.63 6.17 1.76
C ILE A 139 -1.34 5.06 0.75
N LYS A 140 -0.43 4.15 1.08
CA LYS A 140 -0.13 2.94 0.30
C LYS A 140 -1.05 1.81 0.75
N ILE A 141 -1.59 1.05 -0.20
CA ILE A 141 -2.37 -0.17 0.01
C ILE A 141 -1.81 -1.28 -0.87
N ASP A 142 -1.29 -2.32 -0.22
CA ASP A 142 -0.66 -3.47 -0.84
C ASP A 142 -0.83 -4.68 0.09
N VAL A 143 -1.99 -5.33 -0.02
CA VAL A 143 -2.45 -6.37 0.91
C VAL A 143 -2.74 -7.71 0.22
N GLU A 144 -2.34 -7.80 -1.05
CA GLU A 144 -2.29 -8.98 -1.89
C GLU A 144 -3.58 -9.85 -1.84
N GLY A 145 -4.69 -9.26 -2.29
CA GLY A 145 -5.97 -9.92 -2.54
C GLY A 145 -7.13 -9.48 -1.63
N ALA A 146 -6.92 -8.53 -0.74
CA ALA A 146 -7.95 -7.95 0.13
C ALA A 146 -8.23 -6.47 -0.16
N GLU A 147 -7.74 -5.95 -1.30
CA GLU A 147 -7.85 -4.53 -1.65
C GLU A 147 -9.30 -4.09 -1.77
N ASP A 148 -10.18 -4.95 -2.28
CA ASP A 148 -11.62 -4.72 -2.36
C ASP A 148 -12.21 -4.36 -0.99
N ARG A 149 -11.86 -5.11 0.05
CA ARG A 149 -12.35 -4.88 1.42
C ARG A 149 -11.69 -3.67 2.07
N VAL A 150 -10.38 -3.50 1.88
CA VAL A 150 -9.64 -2.33 2.40
C VAL A 150 -10.24 -1.05 1.83
N LEU A 151 -10.41 -0.98 0.51
CA LEU A 151 -10.95 0.19 -0.17
C LEU A 151 -12.41 0.44 0.23
N ALA A 152 -13.24 -0.61 0.34
CA ALA A 152 -14.62 -0.48 0.83
C ALA A 152 -14.68 0.12 2.26
N GLY A 153 -13.82 -0.36 3.18
CA GLY A 153 -13.73 0.17 4.55
C GLY A 153 -13.18 1.59 4.65
N MET A 154 -12.38 2.00 3.66
CA MET A 154 -11.78 3.33 3.60
C MET A 154 -12.73 4.41 3.10
N VAL A 155 -13.80 4.05 2.38
CA VAL A 155 -14.77 5.02 1.79
C VAL A 155 -15.27 6.05 2.81
N ALA A 156 -15.55 5.62 4.04
CA ALA A 156 -16.03 6.51 5.11
C ALA A 156 -14.97 7.49 5.64
N SER A 157 -13.69 7.26 5.36
CA SER A 157 -12.57 8.09 5.80
C SER A 157 -12.15 9.13 4.75
N LEU A 158 -12.68 9.08 3.53
CA LEU A 158 -12.22 9.90 2.40
C LEU A 158 -12.40 11.41 2.60
N ASP A 159 -13.44 11.79 3.34
CA ASP A 159 -13.74 13.20 3.64
C ASP A 159 -12.86 13.75 4.79
N ALA A 160 -12.22 12.86 5.55
CA ALA A 160 -11.28 13.23 6.62
C ALA A 160 -9.82 13.37 6.13
N LEU A 161 -9.53 12.94 4.89
CA LEU A 161 -8.21 13.05 4.29
C LEU A 161 -7.84 14.50 3.96
N ALA A 162 -6.54 14.76 3.84
CA ALA A 162 -6.07 16.00 3.24
C ALA A 162 -6.66 16.18 1.82
N PRO A 163 -6.96 17.41 1.37
CA PRO A 163 -7.51 17.65 0.03
C PRO A 163 -6.62 17.11 -1.09
N ASP A 164 -5.30 17.17 -0.90
CA ASP A 164 -4.25 16.73 -1.81
C ASP A 164 -3.71 15.31 -1.50
N ALA A 165 -4.34 14.57 -0.60
CA ALA A 165 -3.95 13.19 -0.29
C ALA A 165 -4.04 12.29 -1.53
N GLU A 166 -3.01 11.48 -1.74
CA GLU A 166 -2.93 10.50 -2.82
C GLU A 166 -2.94 9.08 -2.27
N LEU A 167 -3.67 8.19 -2.94
CA LEU A 167 -3.74 6.77 -2.56
C LEU A 167 -2.96 5.97 -3.59
N VAL A 168 -1.94 5.24 -3.17
CA VAL A 168 -1.23 4.28 -4.02
C VAL A 168 -1.77 2.90 -3.72
N VAL A 169 -2.31 2.21 -4.73
CA VAL A 169 -2.93 0.90 -4.55
C VAL A 169 -2.33 -0.09 -5.53
N GLU A 170 -1.74 -1.16 -5.01
CA GLU A 170 -1.46 -2.35 -5.81
C GLU A 170 -2.72 -3.23 -5.83
N LEU A 171 -3.48 -3.17 -6.92
CA LEU A 171 -4.64 -4.03 -7.11
C LEU A 171 -4.16 -5.40 -7.60
N SER A 172 -4.62 -6.46 -6.94
CA SER A 172 -4.42 -7.85 -7.36
C SER A 172 -5.77 -8.56 -7.65
N PRO A 173 -6.56 -8.12 -8.67
CA PRO A 173 -7.93 -8.60 -8.89
C PRO A 173 -8.04 -10.10 -9.08
N ARG A 174 -7.02 -10.74 -9.68
CA ARG A 174 -6.93 -12.20 -9.81
C ARG A 174 -7.09 -12.96 -8.49
N TRP A 175 -6.92 -12.28 -7.36
CA TRP A 175 -6.92 -12.87 -6.03
C TRP A 175 -8.13 -12.50 -5.17
N TRP A 176 -9.03 -11.63 -5.65
CA TRP A 176 -10.23 -11.29 -4.91
C TRP A 176 -11.20 -12.47 -4.85
N SER A 177 -11.83 -12.62 -3.69
CA SER A 177 -12.75 -13.74 -3.42
C SER A 177 -14.00 -13.73 -4.30
N ASP A 178 -14.48 -12.56 -4.70
CA ASP A 178 -15.64 -12.42 -5.58
C ASP A 178 -15.18 -12.38 -7.04
N SER A 179 -15.35 -13.48 -7.79
CA SER A 179 -14.90 -13.62 -9.17
C SER A 179 -15.55 -12.66 -10.17
N GLU A 180 -16.71 -12.08 -9.84
CA GLU A 180 -17.42 -11.14 -10.72
C GLU A 180 -16.98 -9.70 -10.48
N LEU A 181 -16.35 -9.41 -9.34
CA LEU A 181 -15.89 -8.07 -9.00
C LEU A 181 -14.75 -7.60 -9.93
N LEU A 182 -14.92 -6.40 -10.50
CA LEU A 182 -13.97 -5.77 -11.41
C LEU A 182 -13.25 -4.58 -10.74
N PRO A 183 -12.03 -4.22 -11.21
CA PRO A 183 -11.30 -3.05 -10.71
C PRO A 183 -12.12 -1.77 -10.71
N ILE A 184 -12.90 -1.52 -11.77
CA ILE A 184 -13.73 -0.32 -11.86
C ILE A 184 -14.78 -0.24 -10.76
N ASP A 185 -15.32 -1.36 -10.28
CA ASP A 185 -16.38 -1.37 -9.26
C ASP A 185 -15.82 -0.98 -7.90
N VAL A 186 -14.61 -1.45 -7.57
CA VAL A 186 -13.91 -1.11 -6.33
C VAL A 186 -13.45 0.35 -6.32
N LEU A 187 -13.06 0.90 -7.49
CA LEU A 187 -12.57 2.27 -7.61
C LEU A 187 -13.68 3.32 -7.80
N ARG A 188 -14.89 2.91 -8.20
CA ARG A 188 -16.03 3.81 -8.47
C ARG A 188 -16.36 4.76 -7.31
N PRO A 189 -16.41 4.33 -6.03
CA PRO A 189 -16.69 5.23 -4.92
C PRO A 189 -15.66 6.37 -4.76
N PHE A 190 -14.44 6.19 -5.24
CA PHE A 190 -13.38 7.19 -5.23
C PHE A 190 -13.55 8.17 -6.39
N LEU A 191 -13.87 7.67 -7.59
CA LEU A 191 -14.21 8.50 -8.74
C LEU A 191 -15.37 9.46 -8.43
N GLU A 192 -16.42 8.95 -7.76
CA GLU A 192 -17.57 9.73 -7.32
C GLU A 192 -17.20 10.83 -6.29
N ARG A 193 -16.05 10.70 -5.64
CA ARG A 193 -15.48 11.69 -4.67
C ARG A 193 -14.38 12.55 -5.27
N GLY A 194 -14.32 12.63 -6.60
CA GLY A 194 -13.42 13.50 -7.33
C GLY A 194 -12.00 12.98 -7.47
N PHE A 195 -11.75 11.71 -7.13
CA PHE A 195 -10.46 11.10 -7.44
C PHE A 195 -10.36 10.78 -8.93
N HIS A 196 -9.12 10.81 -9.39
CA HIS A 196 -8.69 10.50 -10.72
C HIS A 196 -7.67 9.38 -10.66
N ILE A 197 -7.73 8.48 -11.63
CA ILE A 197 -6.91 7.27 -11.65
C ILE A 197 -5.69 7.51 -12.53
N TYR A 198 -4.50 7.25 -11.99
CA TYR A 198 -3.24 7.29 -12.70
C TYR A 198 -2.60 5.91 -12.66
N LEU A 199 -2.04 5.45 -13.76
CA LEU A 199 -1.25 4.23 -13.78
C LEU A 199 0.15 4.54 -13.27
N LEU A 200 0.56 3.85 -12.20
CA LEU A 200 1.93 3.84 -11.74
C LEU A 200 2.67 2.72 -12.49
N PRO A 201 3.67 3.02 -13.33
CA PRO A 201 4.48 1.98 -13.94
C PRO A 201 5.33 1.32 -12.85
N ASN A 202 4.92 0.17 -12.33
CA ASN A 202 5.68 -0.59 -11.34
C ASN A 202 6.08 -1.93 -11.95
N ASP A 203 7.37 -2.12 -12.19
CA ASP A 203 7.92 -3.35 -12.79
C ASP A 203 8.81 -4.08 -11.78
N TYR A 204 8.44 -5.32 -11.50
CA TYR A 204 9.11 -6.19 -10.54
C TYR A 204 10.23 -7.03 -11.17
N ALA A 205 10.44 -6.95 -12.49
CA ALA A 205 11.53 -7.64 -13.17
C ALA A 205 12.90 -7.16 -12.65
N VAL A 206 13.83 -8.09 -12.44
CA VAL A 206 15.19 -7.75 -11.95
C VAL A 206 15.89 -6.73 -12.86
N ALA A 207 15.63 -6.79 -14.18
CA ALA A 207 16.18 -5.82 -15.14
C ALA A 207 15.75 -4.38 -14.84
N ARG A 208 14.55 -4.15 -14.29
CA ARG A 208 14.07 -2.82 -13.89
C ARG A 208 15.00 -2.16 -12.88
N TYR A 209 15.58 -2.94 -11.98
CA TYR A 209 16.48 -2.48 -10.93
C TYR A 209 17.88 -2.09 -11.44
N LEU A 210 18.22 -2.37 -12.70
CA LEU A 210 19.45 -1.89 -13.34
C LEU A 210 19.41 -0.38 -13.62
N TRP A 211 18.20 0.20 -13.75
CA TRP A 211 18.00 1.64 -13.98
C TRP A 211 17.08 2.27 -12.92
N PRO A 212 17.43 2.22 -11.62
CA PRO A 212 16.50 2.58 -10.54
C PRO A 212 16.19 4.08 -10.47
N ARG A 213 16.87 4.90 -11.28
CA ARG A 213 16.63 6.36 -11.40
C ARG A 213 15.86 6.74 -12.68
N ASP A 214 15.71 5.81 -13.61
CA ASP A 214 14.93 6.01 -14.83
C ASP A 214 13.48 5.62 -14.53
N VAL A 215 12.77 6.51 -13.86
CA VAL A 215 11.45 6.29 -13.24
C VAL A 215 10.44 7.26 -13.83
N GLY A 216 9.28 6.75 -14.22
CA GLY A 216 8.20 7.54 -14.78
C GLY A 216 7.41 8.33 -13.74
N ALA A 217 6.67 9.34 -14.21
CA ALA A 217 5.54 9.90 -13.47
C ALA A 217 4.29 9.02 -13.70
N PRO A 218 3.42 8.80 -12.70
CA PRO A 218 2.13 8.16 -12.93
C PRO A 218 1.36 8.89 -14.03
N GLN A 219 0.79 8.15 -14.98
CA GLN A 219 0.12 8.69 -16.16
C GLN A 219 -1.39 8.60 -16.01
N ARG A 220 -2.11 9.67 -16.38
CA ARG A 220 -3.56 9.73 -16.21
C ARG A 220 -4.27 8.68 -17.06
N LEU A 221 -5.05 7.82 -16.42
CA LEU A 221 -5.91 6.86 -17.08
C LEU A 221 -7.26 7.50 -17.40
N ARG A 222 -7.41 7.99 -18.63
CA ARG A 222 -8.69 8.56 -19.12
C ARG A 222 -9.63 7.50 -19.67
N ASP A 223 -9.08 6.48 -20.33
CA ASP A 223 -9.82 5.33 -20.81
C ASP A 223 -9.87 4.24 -19.74
N LEU A 224 -11.05 4.06 -19.13
CA LEU A 224 -11.27 3.10 -18.04
C LEU A 224 -11.62 1.69 -18.53
N VAL A 225 -11.57 1.42 -19.84
CA VAL A 225 -11.84 0.07 -20.39
C VAL A 225 -10.91 -0.98 -19.78
N VAL A 226 -9.65 -0.62 -19.50
CA VAL A 226 -8.69 -1.54 -18.84
C VAL A 226 -9.13 -1.97 -17.43
N LEU A 227 -9.94 -1.16 -16.74
CA LEU A 227 -10.48 -1.46 -15.41
C LEU A 227 -11.78 -2.28 -15.47
N SER A 228 -12.33 -2.47 -16.67
CA SER A 228 -13.55 -3.25 -16.91
C SER A 228 -13.27 -4.74 -17.12
N GLN A 229 -12.03 -5.18 -16.85
CA GLN A 229 -11.58 -6.55 -16.97
C GLN A 229 -10.70 -6.91 -15.77
N ARG A 230 -10.69 -8.19 -15.40
CA ARG A 230 -9.74 -8.69 -14.40
C ARG A 230 -8.35 -8.82 -15.03
N VAL A 231 -7.41 -8.09 -14.45
CA VAL A 231 -5.98 -8.17 -14.76
C VAL A 231 -5.25 -8.92 -13.64
N GLU A 232 -4.04 -9.38 -13.91
CA GLU A 232 -3.24 -10.05 -12.89
C GLU A 232 -2.86 -9.11 -11.75
N ARG A 233 -2.40 -7.91 -12.10
CA ARG A 233 -2.00 -6.87 -11.17
C ARG A 233 -2.11 -5.51 -11.85
N LEU A 234 -2.40 -4.49 -11.08
CA LEU A 234 -2.38 -3.10 -11.53
C LEU A 234 -2.03 -2.15 -10.39
N ASP A 235 -0.96 -1.40 -10.56
CA ASP A 235 -0.57 -0.33 -9.65
C ASP A 235 -1.21 0.99 -10.09
N VAL A 236 -2.03 1.57 -9.22
CA VAL A 236 -2.71 2.82 -9.49
C VAL A 236 -2.43 3.86 -8.41
N VAL A 237 -2.42 5.13 -8.82
CA VAL A 237 -2.51 6.28 -7.91
C VAL A 237 -3.88 6.91 -8.07
N LEU A 238 -4.60 7.08 -6.97
CA LEU A 238 -5.81 7.88 -6.90
C LEU A 238 -5.45 9.26 -6.37
N SER A 239 -5.69 10.31 -7.15
CA SER A 239 -5.40 11.69 -6.77
C SER A 239 -6.58 12.60 -7.13
N ARG A 240 -6.86 13.63 -6.34
CA ARG A 240 -7.84 14.68 -6.72
C ARG A 240 -7.26 15.72 -7.68
N ILE A 241 -5.96 15.66 -7.94
CA ILE A 241 -5.30 16.49 -8.95
C ILE A 241 -5.74 15.99 -10.32
N ASP A 242 -6.21 16.90 -11.20
CA ASP A 242 -6.52 16.61 -12.61
C ASP A 242 -5.39 17.12 -13.51
N ALA A 243 -4.42 16.24 -13.78
CA ALA A 243 -3.28 16.49 -14.67
C ALA A 243 -3.07 15.28 -15.59
N ASP A 244 -2.24 15.42 -16.63
CA ASP A 244 -1.88 14.28 -17.49
C ASP A 244 -0.85 13.35 -16.82
N ALA A 245 -0.02 13.87 -15.92
CA ALA A 245 0.95 13.12 -15.14
C ALA A 245 1.14 13.72 -13.73
N LEU A 246 1.57 12.88 -12.78
CA LEU A 246 1.78 13.23 -11.36
C LEU A 246 3.27 13.37 -10.96
#